data_AF-A0A6N9UYL5-F1
#
_entry.id   AF-A0A6N9UYL5-F1
#
_cell.length_a   1.000
_cell.length_b   1.000
_cell.length_c   1.000
_cell.angle_alpha   90.00
_cell.angle_beta   90.00
_cell.angle_gamma   90.00
#
_symmetry.space_group_name_H-M   'P 1'
#
loop_
_entity.id
_entity.type
_entity.pdbx_description
1 polymer ?
#
loop_
_entity_poly.entity_id
_entity_poly.type
_entity_poly.pdbx_seq_one_letter_code
_entity_poly.pdbx_strand_id
1 'polypeptide(L)' 'MHHHRDLCERAVSPLEIAAGLEAHGLTDRTAARYRHRHVFALAEELYARTPARPAGSAVAV' A
#
# COMPACT_ATOMS: atom_id res chain seq x y z
N MET A 1 -11.95 -20.61 8.57
CA MET A 1 -11.61 -19.51 7.63
C MET A 1 -11.27 -18.17 8.32
N HIS A 2 -11.13 -18.09 9.64
CA HIS A 2 -10.70 -16.86 10.34
C HIS A 2 -9.17 -16.74 10.51
N HIS A 3 -8.44 -17.86 10.38
CA HIS A 3 -7.00 -17.93 10.67
C HIS A 3 -6.11 -17.14 9.70
N HIS A 4 -6.57 -16.92 8.47
CA HIS A 4 -5.82 -16.18 7.45
C HIS A 4 -6.29 -14.73 7.29
N ARG A 5 -7.33 -14.29 8.02
CA ARG A 5 -7.92 -12.98 7.80
C ARG A 5 -6.94 -11.85 8.14
N ASP A 6 -6.25 -11.93 9.27
CA ASP A 6 -5.17 -10.99 9.62
C ASP A 6 -4.00 -11.04 8.63
N LEU A 7 -3.72 -12.20 8.02
CA LEU A 7 -2.66 -12.34 7.01
C LEU A 7 -3.06 -11.66 5.70
N CYS A 8 -4.29 -11.91 5.24
CA CYS A 8 -4.84 -11.29 4.04
C CYS A 8 -5.04 -9.77 4.21
N GLU A 9 -5.43 -9.31 5.39
CA GLU A 9 -5.53 -7.87 5.73
C GLU A 9 -4.16 -7.16 5.71
N ARG A 10 -3.05 -7.91 5.75
CA ARG A 10 -1.67 -7.39 5.69
C ARG A 10 -0.97 -7.61 4.36
N ALA A 11 -1.59 -8.35 3.43
CA ALA A 11 -0.96 -8.79 2.18
C ALA A 11 -0.95 -7.71 1.08
N VAL A 12 -1.16 -6.44 1.43
CA VAL A 12 -1.19 -5.33 0.46
C VAL A 12 0.19 -5.19 -0.17
N SER A 13 0.23 -5.15 -1.51
CA SER A 13 1.45 -4.89 -2.28
C SER A 13 1.38 -3.53 -2.99
N PRO A 14 2.53 -2.94 -3.37
CA PRO A 14 2.55 -1.75 -4.22
C PRO A 14 1.76 -1.93 -5.53
N LEU A 15 1.75 -3.15 -6.10
CA LEU A 15 0.97 -3.45 -7.31
C LEU A 15 -0.54 -3.38 -7.08
N GLU A 16 -1.00 -3.89 -5.94
CA GLU A 16 -2.40 -3.82 -5.56
C GLU A 16 -2.85 -2.38 -5.29
N ILE A 17 -1.98 -1.59 -4.64
CA ILE A 17 -2.21 -0.16 -4.45
C ILE A 17 -2.27 0.56 -5.81
N ALA A 18 -1.37 0.25 -6.74
CA ALA A 18 -1.37 0.83 -8.07
C ALA A 18 -2.66 0.50 -8.83
N ALA A 19 -3.07 -0.77 -8.84
CA ALA A 19 -4.32 -1.20 -9.48
C ALA A 19 -5.55 -0.50 -8.86
N GLY A 20 -5.56 -0.33 -7.53
CA GLY A 20 -6.59 0.43 -6.84
C GLY A 20 -6.63 1.89 -7.27
N LEU A 21 -5.48 2.57 -7.33
CA LEU A 21 -5.39 3.97 -7.78
C LEU A 21 -5.88 4.13 -9.24
N GLU A 22 -5.47 3.23 -10.12
CA GLU A 22 -5.88 3.23 -11.54
C GLU A 22 -7.38 3.00 -11.70
N ALA A 23 -7.96 2.05 -10.96
CA ALA A 23 -9.39 1.80 -10.95
C ALA A 23 -10.22 3.02 -10.50
N HIS A 24 -9.64 3.88 -9.66
CA HIS A 24 -10.23 5.15 -9.24
C HIS A 24 -9.92 6.32 -10.21
N GLY A 25 -9.32 6.04 -11.36
CA GLY A 25 -9.03 7.02 -12.42
C GLY A 25 -7.72 7.78 -12.23
N LEU A 26 -6.85 7.34 -11.33
CA LEU A 26 -5.50 7.90 -11.24
C LEU A 26 -4.68 7.44 -12.44
N THR A 27 -4.00 8.38 -13.10
CA THR A 27 -3.14 8.10 -14.25
C THR A 27 -1.74 8.64 -13.99
N ASP A 28 -0.77 8.28 -14.85
CA ASP A 28 0.59 8.81 -14.76
C ASP A 28 0.63 10.35 -14.81
N ARG A 29 -0.25 10.97 -15.60
CA ARG A 29 -0.38 12.43 -15.66
C ARG A 29 -0.84 13.02 -14.33
N THR A 30 -1.70 12.31 -13.61
CA THR A 30 -2.14 12.69 -12.27
C THR A 30 -1.04 12.42 -11.23
N ALA A 31 -0.31 11.30 -11.34
CA ALA A 31 0.83 10.95 -10.49
C ALA A 31 1.97 11.99 -10.59
N ALA A 32 2.19 12.55 -11.78
CA ALA A 32 3.19 13.62 -12.00
C ALA A 32 2.92 14.86 -11.15
N ARG A 33 1.67 15.14 -10.79
CA ARG A 33 1.31 16.24 -9.87
C ARG A 33 1.80 15.99 -8.45
N TYR A 34 1.93 14.72 -8.07
CA TYR A 34 2.53 14.28 -6.82
C TYR A 34 4.04 14.07 -6.92
N ARG A 35 4.70 14.54 -7.99
CA ARG A 35 6.14 14.37 -8.27
C ARG A 35 6.58 12.93 -8.54
N HIS A 36 5.66 12.06 -8.95
CA HIS A 36 5.96 10.69 -9.38
C HIS A 36 5.78 10.51 -10.88
N ARG A 37 6.69 9.78 -11.52
CA ARG A 37 6.67 9.57 -12.98
C ARG A 37 5.51 8.70 -13.46
N HIS A 38 5.01 7.81 -12.61
CA HIS A 38 3.95 6.85 -12.93
C HIS A 38 3.20 6.42 -11.66
N VAL A 39 1.99 5.88 -11.84
CA VAL A 39 1.12 5.44 -10.73
C VAL A 39 1.81 4.43 -9.82
N PHE A 40 2.62 3.53 -10.38
CA PHE A 40 3.36 2.53 -9.60
C PHE A 40 4.35 3.15 -8.59
N ALA A 41 5.15 4.14 -8.99
CA ALA A 41 6.07 4.84 -8.07
C ALA A 41 5.32 5.56 -6.93
N LEU A 42 4.15 6.13 -7.22
CA LEU A 42 3.33 6.72 -6.19
C LEU A 42 2.82 5.64 -5.23
N ALA A 43 2.40 4.48 -5.75
CA ALA A 43 1.98 3.35 -4.94
C ALA A 43 3.12 2.78 -4.07
N GLU A 44 4.35 2.72 -4.58
CA GLU A 44 5.54 2.34 -3.81
C GLU A 44 5.80 3.32 -2.66
N GLU A 45 5.69 4.63 -2.89
CA GLU A 45 5.83 5.63 -1.84
C GLU A 45 4.74 5.49 -0.76
N LEU A 46 3.48 5.31 -1.17
CA LEU A 46 2.36 5.13 -0.24
C LEU A 46 2.53 3.85 0.58
N TYR A 47 2.98 2.76 -0.04
CA TYR A 47 3.29 1.52 0.64
C TYR A 47 4.43 1.70 1.65
N ALA A 48 5.53 2.34 1.25
CA ALA A 48 6.68 2.60 2.11
C ALA A 48 6.36 3.53 3.30
N ARG A 49 5.42 4.47 3.12
CA ARG A 49 4.94 5.36 4.18
C ARG A 49 3.94 4.71 5.12
N THR A 50 3.34 3.59 4.73
CA THR A 50 2.41 2.87 5.60
C THR A 50 3.24 2.20 6.69
N PRO A 51 3.09 2.61 7.97
CA PRO A 51 3.80 1.94 9.04
C PRO A 51 3.37 0.47 9.04
N ALA A 52 4.34 -0.43 8.91
CA ALA A 52 4.09 -1.86 9.09
C ALA A 52 3.46 -2.00 10.48
N ARG A 53 2.15 -2.34 10.53
CA ARG A 53 1.42 -2.48 11.79
C ARG A 53 2.29 -3.34 12.71
N PRO A 54 2.75 -2.83 13.87
CA PRO A 54 3.64 -3.60 14.72
C PRO A 54 2.97 -4.96 14.96
N ALA A 55 3.70 -6.04 14.68
CA ALA A 55 3.28 -7.36 15.13
C ALA A 55 2.95 -7.20 16.61
N GLY A 56 1.67 -7.41 16.98
CA GLY A 56 1.08 -6.83 18.17
C GLY A 56 1.99 -6.96 19.39
N SER A 57 2.21 -5.86 20.10
CA SER A 57 2.72 -5.82 21.47
C SER A 57 3.62 -7.01 21.84
N ALA A 58 4.86 -7.04 21.36
CA ALA A 58 5.89 -7.79 22.04
C ALA A 58 6.11 -7.09 23.40
N VAL A 59 5.39 -7.55 24.42
CA VAL A 59 5.72 -7.27 25.82
C VAL A 59 7.18 -7.70 26.03
N ALA A 60 8.01 -6.74 26.44
CA ALA A 60 9.20 -6.95 27.25
C ALA A 60 9.10 -5.86 28.33
N VAL A 61 8.49 -6.18 29.48
CA VAL A 61 9.16 -6.50 30.76
C VAL A 61 10.18 -5.44 31.15
#